data_AF-A0A9J6B2S4-F1
#
_entry.id   AF-A0A9J6B2S4-F1
#
_cell.length_a   1.000
_cell.length_b   1.000
_cell.length_c   1.000
_cell.angle_alpha   90.00
_cell.angle_beta   90.00
_cell.angle_gamma   90.00
#
_symmetry.space_group_name_H-M   'P 1'
#
loop_
_entity.id
_entity.type
_entity.pdbx_description
1 polymer ?
#
loop_
_entity_poly.entity_id
_entity_poly.type
_entity_poly.pdbx_seq_one_letter_code
_entity_poly.pdbx_strand_id
1 'polypeptide(L)' 'MTSLLSEIGLNIQEAHGFSTKNGYSLDVFVVDGWDNEETDQLRSFLLKEISNMEEVASKVLKSECLNEDV' A
#
# COMPACT_ATOMS: atom_id res chain seq x y z
N MET A 1 -0.91 -3.14 -4.03
CA MET A 1 -1.07 -3.27 -2.55
C MET A 1 -0.85 -4.71 -2.08
N THR A 2 -1.48 -5.73 -2.67
CA THR A 2 -1.35 -7.12 -2.21
C THR A 2 0.08 -7.68 -2.23
N SER A 3 0.92 -7.31 -3.22
CA SER A 3 2.33 -7.73 -3.23
C SER A 3 3.15 -7.16 -2.07
N LEU A 4 2.83 -5.94 -1.64
CA LEU A 4 3.49 -5.24 -0.54
C LEU A 4 3.26 -5.96 0.80
N LEU A 5 2.06 -6.50 1.00
CA LEU A 5 1.70 -7.22 2.21
C LEU A 5 2.32 -8.63 2.26
N SER A 6 2.60 -9.23 1.10
CA SER A 6 3.30 -10.51 1.02
C SER A 6 4.75 -10.44 1.53
N GLU A 7 5.41 -9.29 1.43
CA GLU A 7 6.79 -9.11 1.90
C GLU A 7 6.90 -9.06 3.43
N ILE A 8 5.80 -8.74 4.12
CA ILE A 8 5.71 -8.64 5.58
C ILE A 8 5.62 -10.04 6.24
N GLY A 9 5.52 -11.10 5.45
CA GLY A 9 5.38 -12.46 5.96
C GLY A 9 3.98 -12.75 6.52
N LEU A 10 2.98 -11.96 6.14
CA LEU A 10 1.59 -12.23 6.45
C LEU A 10 1.14 -13.47 5.66
N ASN A 11 0.71 -14.50 6.38
CA ASN A 11 0.12 -15.69 5.76
C ASN A 11 -1.34 -15.37 5.36
N ILE A 12 -1.49 -14.67 4.22
CA ILE A 12 -2.78 -14.26 3.68
C ILE A 12 -3.51 -15.48 3.11
N GLN A 13 -4.63 -15.82 3.73
CA GLN A 13 -5.51 -16.89 3.29
C GLN A 13 -6.52 -16.39 2.26
N GLU A 14 -7.07 -15.19 2.49
CA GLU A 14 -8.07 -14.59 1.62
C GLU A 14 -7.82 -13.09 1.47
N ALA A 15 -8.11 -12.56 0.28
CA ALA A 15 -7.99 -11.14 -0.03
C ALA A 15 -9.19 -10.67 -0.85
N HIS A 16 -9.80 -9.57 -0.42
CA HIS A 16 -10.95 -8.96 -1.09
C HIS A 16 -10.70 -7.47 -1.29
N GLY A 17 -10.87 -7.01 -2.53
CA GLY A 17 -10.82 -5.60 -2.89
C GLY A 17 -12.20 -5.07 -3.21
N PHE A 18 -12.58 -3.97 -2.57
CA PHE A 18 -13.83 -3.27 -2.82
C PHE A 18 -13.54 -1.85 -3.29
N SER A 19 -14.31 -1.36 -4.25
CA SER A 19 -14.23 0.02 -4.73
C SER A 19 -15.58 0.70 -4.64
N THR A 20 -15.60 1.93 -4.18
CA THR A 20 -16.79 2.78 -4.16
C THR A 20 -16.82 3.66 -5.41
N LYS A 21 -18.03 4.08 -5.82
CA LYS A 21 -18.21 4.92 -7.02
C LYS A 21 -17.60 6.32 -6.91
N ASN A 22 -17.30 6.77 -5.69
CA ASN A 22 -16.62 8.05 -5.43
C ASN A 22 -15.08 7.92 -5.41
N GLY A 23 -14.53 6.80 -5.90
CA GLY A 23 -13.09 6.63 -6.11
C GLY A 23 -12.29 6.19 -4.89
N TYR A 24 -12.95 5.70 -3.83
CA TYR A 24 -12.27 5.09 -2.70
C TYR A 24 -12.17 3.58 -2.87
N SER A 25 -11.13 2.98 -2.28
CA SER A 25 -10.94 1.53 -2.22
C SER A 25 -10.81 1.06 -0.78
N LEU A 26 -11.27 -0.17 -0.53
CA LEU A 26 -11.13 -0.89 0.72
C LEU A 26 -10.58 -2.29 0.41
N ASP A 27 -9.39 -2.58 0.92
CA ASP A 27 -8.79 -3.89 0.82
C ASP A 27 -8.91 -4.62 2.18
N VAL A 28 -9.44 -5.83 2.16
CA VAL A 28 -9.67 -6.69 3.34
C VAL A 28 -8.88 -7.98 3.16
N PHE A 29 -8.11 -8.35 4.18
CA PHE A 29 -7.27 -9.55 4.19
C PHE A 29 -7.61 -10.42 5.38
N VAL A 30 -7.73 -11.73 5.15
CA VAL A 30 -7.80 -12.75 6.21
C VAL A 30 -6.42 -13.38 6.30
N VAL A 31 -5.82 -13.31 7.49
CA VAL A 31 -4.47 -13.80 7.76
C VAL A 31 -4.49 -14.82 8.89
N ASP A 32 -3.64 -15.83 8.81
CA ASP A 32 -3.51 -16.90 9.82
C ASP A 32 -2.09 -16.93 10.43
N GLY A 33 -1.94 -17.49 11.62
CA GLY A 33 -0.63 -17.72 12.24
C GLY A 33 0.16 -16.47 12.64
N TRP A 34 -0.50 -15.31 12.74
CA TRP A 34 0.13 -14.10 13.28
C TRP A 34 0.03 -14.12 14.80
N ASP A 35 1.16 -14.38 15.49
CA ASP A 35 1.25 -14.46 16.95
C ASP A 35 0.93 -13.09 17.59
N ASN A 36 -0.35 -12.86 17.87
CA ASN A 36 -0.92 -11.88 18.81
C ASN A 36 -0.66 -10.36 18.57
N GLU A 37 -1.77 -9.60 18.54
CA GLU A 37 -1.98 -8.16 18.76
C GLU A 37 -1.16 -7.07 18.03
N GLU A 38 -0.04 -7.35 17.36
CA GLU A 38 0.80 -6.29 16.77
C GLU A 38 0.36 -5.84 15.37
N THR A 39 -0.87 -5.34 15.24
CA THR A 39 -1.27 -4.58 14.02
C THR A 39 -0.48 -3.28 13.85
N ASP A 40 0.20 -2.82 14.90
CA ASP A 40 1.02 -1.60 14.86
C ASP A 40 2.24 -1.75 13.96
N GLN A 41 2.86 -2.94 13.88
CA GLN A 41 3.95 -3.19 12.94
C GLN A 41 3.44 -3.10 11.49
N LEU A 42 2.31 -3.77 11.21
CA LEU A 42 1.65 -3.71 9.91
C LEU A 42 1.27 -2.26 9.55
N ARG A 43 0.72 -1.51 10.50
CA ARG A 43 0.35 -0.11 10.32
C ARG A 43 1.57 0.78 10.04
N SER A 44 2.65 0.61 10.80
CA SER A 44 3.89 1.36 10.61
C SER A 44 4.51 1.11 9.24
N PHE A 45 4.53 -0.16 8.81
CA PHE A 45 5.03 -0.54 7.49
C PHE A 45 4.16 0.06 6.38
N LEU A 46 2.83 -0.07 6.47
CA LEU A 46 1.92 0.53 5.49
C LEU A 46 2.07 2.05 5.41
N LEU A 47 2.19 2.75 6.54
CA LEU A 47 2.40 4.19 6.58
C LEU A 47 3.72 4.59 5.91
N LYS A 48 4.80 3.84 6.20
CA LYS A 48 6.10 4.07 5.56
C LYS A 48 6.04 3.89 4.06
N GLU A 49 5.40 2.84 3.58
CA GLU A 49 5.31 2.56 2.15
C GLU A 49 4.40 3.54 1.41
N ILE A 50 3.30 3.99 2.04
CA ILE A 50 2.49 5.11 1.51
C ILE A 50 3.33 6.37 1.38
N SER A 51 4.11 6.73 2.41
CA SER A 51 5.02 7.88 2.35
C SER A 51 6.06 7.74 1.24
N ASN A 52 6.61 6.55 1.02
CA ASN A 52 7.55 6.29 -0.08
C ASN A 52 6.87 6.47 -1.45
N MET A 53 5.64 5.96 -1.61
CA MET A 53 4.87 6.10 -2.84
C MET A 53 4.53 7.57 -3.14
N GLU A 54 4.19 8.37 -2.14
CA GLU A 54 3.97 9.82 -2.29
C GLU A 54 5.24 10.55 -2.73
N GLU A 55 6.40 10.17 -2.17
CA GLU A 55 7.69 10.73 -2.57
C GLU A 55 8.03 10.36 -4.03
N VAL A 56 7.80 9.10 -4.42
CA VAL A 56 8.01 8.64 -5.80
C VAL A 56 7.05 9.35 -6.75
N ALA A 57 5.76 9.41 -6.43
CA ALA A 57 4.76 10.10 -7.24
C ALA A 57 5.12 11.59 -7.43
N SER A 58 5.57 12.25 -6.36
CA SER A 58 6.02 13.64 -6.40
C SER A 58 7.27 13.84 -7.27
N LYS A 59 8.19 12.86 -7.30
CA LYS A 59 9.37 12.88 -8.18
C LYS A 59 9.01 12.61 -9.64
N VAL A 60 8.11 11.65 -9.89
CA VAL A 60 7.62 11.32 -11.23
C VAL A 60 6.90 12.53 -11.84
N LEU A 61 5.96 13.14 -11.11
CA LEU A 61 5.25 14.34 -11.56
C LEU A 61 6.20 15.54 -11.80
N LYS A 62 7.26 15.69 -11.00
CA LYS A 62 8.30 16.71 -11.25
C LYS A 62 9.15 16.41 -12.47
N SER A 63 9.44 15.14 -12.74
CA SER A 63 10.21 14.73 -13.92
C SER A 63 9.39 14.88 -15.21
N GLU A 64 8.06 14.67 -15.16
CA GLU A 64 7.15 14.89 -16.28
C GLU A 64 7.00 16.38 -16.62
N CYS A 65 6.97 17.25 -15.61
CA CYS A 65 6.85 18.71 -15.78
C CYS A 65 8.13 19.37 -16.34
N LEU A 66 9.28 18.68 -16.35
CA LEU A 66 10.56 19.17 -16.89
C LEU A 66 10.82 18.73 -18.34
N ASN A 67 9.87 18.01 -18.96
CA ASN A 67 10.03 17.48 -20.32
C ASN A 67 9.31 18.32 -21.39
N GLU A 68 8.74 19.48 -21.05
CA GLU A 68 8.05 20.37 -22.00
C GLU A 68 8.88 21.57 -22.50
N ASP A 69 10.19 21.63 -22.23
CA ASP A 69 11.07 22.71 -22.72
C ASP A 69 12.25 22.20 -23.60
N VAL A 70 11.94 21.52 -24.71
CA VAL A 70 12.87 21.36 -25.87
C VAL A 70 12.15 21.58 -27.19
#